data_AF-A0A961AQ51-F1
#
_entry.id   AF-A0A961AQ51-F1
#
_cell.length_a   1.000
_cell.length_b   1.000
_cell.length_c   1.000
_cell.angle_alpha   90.00
_cell.angle_beta   90.00
_cell.angle_gamma   90.00
#
_symmetry.space_group_name_H-M   'P 1'
#
loop_
_entity.id
_entity.type
_entity.pdbx_description
1 polymer ?
#
loop_
_entity_poly.entity_id
_entity_poly.type
_entity_poly.pdbx_seq_one_letter_code
_entity_poly.pdbx_strand_id
1 'polypeptide(L)' 'MNELKFKGSWNETKGKLKQKYGQLTDDDLAFEKGKEDELLGRLQSKLGETKDDLRKLIADL' A
#
# COMPACT_ATOMS: atom_id res chain seq x y z
N MET A 1 16.28 5.63 -7.77
CA MET A 1 15.88 4.22 -7.54
C MET A 1 15.43 4.13 -6.09
N ASN A 2 14.13 4.24 -5.83
CA ASN A 2 13.62 4.17 -4.47
C ASN A 2 13.23 2.71 -4.20
N GLU A 3 14.10 1.99 -3.51
CA GLU A 3 13.68 0.80 -2.79
C GLU A 3 12.54 1.24 -1.85
N LEU A 4 11.32 0.77 -2.09
CA LEU A 4 10.18 0.93 -1.19
C LEU A 4 10.51 0.21 0.12
N LYS A 5 11.33 0.84 0.96
CA LYS A 5 11.64 0.36 2.29
C LYS A 5 10.45 0.71 3.17
N PHE A 6 9.42 -0.14 3.12
CA PHE A 6 8.27 -0.19 4.05
C PHE A 6 8.68 -0.33 5.54
N LYS A 7 9.97 -0.19 5.87
CA LYS A 7 10.65 -0.71 7.05
C LYS A 7 10.53 0.16 8.31
N GLY A 8 9.75 1.23 8.30
CA GLY A 8 9.58 2.10 9.47
C GLY A 8 8.14 2.50 9.75
N SER A 9 7.41 2.96 8.73
CA SER A 9 6.13 3.65 8.91
C SER A 9 4.93 2.99 8.25
N TRP A 10 4.97 1.69 7.91
CA TRP A 10 3.84 1.05 7.23
C TRP A 10 2.51 1.22 7.98
N ASN A 11 2.51 1.19 9.32
CA ASN A 11 1.31 1.45 10.11
C ASN A 11 0.74 2.86 9.90
N GLU A 12 1.60 3.87 9.72
CA GLU A 12 1.17 5.24 9.41
C GLU A 12 0.66 5.35 7.97
N THR A 13 1.40 4.80 7.01
CA THR A 13 1.01 4.76 5.59
C THR A 13 -0.33 4.04 5.42
N LYS A 14 -0.53 2.91 6.11
CA LYS A 14 -1.80 2.18 6.19
C LYS A 14 -2.92 3.05 6.75
N GLY A 15 -2.66 3.80 7.82
CA GLY A 15 -3.63 4.76 8.38
C GLY A 15 -4.04 5.82 7.36
N LYS A 16 -3.06 6.44 6.69
CA LYS A 16 -3.29 7.43 5.62
C LYS A 16 -4.06 6.83 4.44
N LEU A 17 -3.74 5.61 4.03
CA LEU A 17 -4.45 4.90 2.96
C LEU A 17 -5.91 4.62 3.33
N LYS A 18 -6.19 4.18 4.57
CA LYS A 18 -7.59 4.00 5.04
C LYS A 18 -8.37 5.30 5.08
N GLN A 19 -7.72 6.40 5.46
CA GLN A 19 -8.35 7.73 5.46
C GLN A 19 -8.66 8.22 4.05
N LYS A 20 -7.73 8.01 3.10
CA LYS A 20 -7.89 8.40 1.70
C LYS A 20 -8.90 7.51 0.95
N TYR A 21 -8.89 6.21 1.25
CA TYR A 21 -9.75 5.21 0.62
C TYR A 21 -10.57 4.48 1.68
N GLY A 22 -11.79 4.98 1.95
CA GLY A 22 -12.69 4.40 2.95
C GLY A 22 -13.13 2.96 2.68
N GLN A 23 -12.85 2.42 1.49
CA GLN A 23 -13.09 1.03 1.11
C GLN A 23 -11.97 0.06 1.52
N LEU A 24 -10.79 0.58 1.91
CA LEU A 24 -9.66 -0.26 2.32
C LEU A 24 -9.82 -0.68 3.78
N THR A 25 -9.65 -1.99 4.01
CA THR A 25 -9.69 -2.57 5.35
C THR A 25 -8.28 -2.84 5.89
N ASP A 26 -8.21 -3.21 7.16
CA ASP A 26 -6.95 -3.63 7.76
C ASP A 26 -6.32 -4.86 7.09
N ASP A 27 -7.15 -5.75 6.55
CA ASP A 27 -6.76 -6.96 5.81
C ASP A 27 -6.22 -6.64 4.41
N ASP A 28 -6.84 -5.67 3.72
CA ASP A 28 -6.37 -5.21 2.40
C ASP A 28 -4.98 -4.56 2.49
N LEU A 29 -4.67 -3.99 3.65
CA LEU A 29 -3.40 -3.32 3.96
C LEU A 29 -2.48 -4.17 4.87
N ALA A 30 -2.77 -5.45 5.00
CA ALA A 30 -1.90 -6.38 5.71
C ALA A 30 -0.60 -6.55 4.91
N PHE A 31 0.50 -6.09 5.49
CA PHE A 31 1.83 -6.17 4.89
C PHE A 31 2.69 -7.18 5.62
N GLU A 32 3.25 -8.10 4.84
CA GLU A 32 4.31 -8.99 5.29
C GLU A 32 5.59 -8.64 4.54
N LYS A 33 6.71 -8.57 5.26
CA LYS A 33 8.01 -8.24 4.68
C LYS A 33 8.36 -9.23 3.57
N GLY A 34 8.64 -8.73 2.36
CA GLY A 34 8.92 -9.54 1.18
C GLY A 34 7.68 -9.94 0.36
N LYS A 35 6.46 -9.58 0.81
CA LYS A 35 5.20 -9.76 0.07
C LYS A 35 4.66 -8.45 -0.51
N GLU A 36 5.57 -7.53 -0.88
CA GLU A 36 5.21 -6.21 -1.41
C GLU A 36 4.37 -6.30 -2.67
N ASP A 37 4.68 -7.26 -3.57
CA ASP A 37 3.93 -7.43 -4.81
C ASP A 37 2.52 -7.99 -4.59
N GLU A 38 2.35 -8.81 -3.54
CA GLU A 38 1.04 -9.36 -3.16
C GLU A 38 0.12 -8.26 -2.60
N LEU A 39 0.65 -7.42 -1.70
CA LEU A 39 -0.05 -6.23 -1.19
C LEU A 39 -0.49 -5.33 -2.36
N LEU A 40 0.42 -5.01 -3.28
CA LEU A 40 0.10 -4.18 -4.44
C LEU A 40 -0.93 -4.82 -5.36
N GLY A 41 -0.92 -6.14 -5.52
CA GLY A 41 -1.94 -6.87 -6.30
C GLY A 41 -3.34 -6.80 -5.67
N ARG A 42 -3.43 -6.92 -4.35
CA ARG A 42 -4.69 -6.75 -3.61
C ARG A 42 -5.21 -5.32 -3.76
N LEU A 43 -4.34 -4.33 -3.55
CA LEU A 43 -4.68 -2.91 -3.69
C LEU A 43 -5.09 -2.56 -5.12
N GLN A 44 -4.40 -3.10 -6.13
CA GLN A 44 -4.77 -2.95 -7.54
C GLN A 44 -6.18 -3.48 -7.80
N SER A 45 -6.50 -4.66 -7.27
CA SER A 45 -7.82 -5.28 -7.46
C SER A 45 -8.94 -4.51 -6.76
N LYS A 46 -8.64 -3.89 -5.62
CA LYS A 46 -9.60 -3.12 -4.81
C LYS A 46 -9.81 -1.71 -5.35
N LEU A 47 -8.74 -1.01 -5.65
CA LEU A 47 -8.74 0.41 -6.04
C LEU A 47 -8.89 0.59 -7.56
N GLY A 48 -8.60 -0.44 -8.35
CA GLY A 48 -8.57 -0.35 -9.81
C GLY A 48 -7.34 0.40 -10.36
N GLU A 49 -6.38 0.75 -9.51
CA GLU A 49 -5.17 1.49 -9.89
C GLU A 49 -4.03 0.55 -10.30
N THR A 50 -3.07 1.06 -11.06
CA THR A 50 -1.91 0.25 -11.44
C THR A 50 -0.97 0.04 -10.27
N LYS A 51 -0.21 -1.06 -10.27
CA LYS A 51 0.83 -1.28 -9.25
C LYS A 51 1.85 -0.14 -9.20
N ASP A 52 2.09 0.56 -10.32
CA ASP A 52 3.03 1.68 -10.38
C ASP A 52 2.48 2.93 -9.67
N ASP A 53 1.20 3.27 -9.91
CA ASP A 53 0.51 4.37 -9.22
C ASP A 53 0.44 4.11 -7.72
N LEU A 54 0.13 2.88 -7.32
CA LEU A 54 0.10 2.48 -5.92
C LEU A 54 1.49 2.57 -5.26
N ARG A 55 2.55 2.19 -5.98
CA ARG A 55 3.93 2.34 -5.50
C ARG A 55 4.29 3.81 -5.29
N LYS A 56 3.92 4.69 -6.23
CA LYS A 56 4.13 6.15 -6.12
C LYS A 56 3.34 6.74 -4.97
N LEU A 57 2.06 6.41 -4.88
CA LEU A 57 1.16 6.81 -3.80
C LEU A 57 1.74 6.44 -2.44
N ILE A 58 2.14 5.19 -2.26
CA ILE A 58 2.73 4.70 -1.01
C ILE A 58 4.07 5.39 -0.71
N ALA A 59 4.86 5.72 -1.73
CA ALA A 59 6.13 6.43 -1.55
C ALA A 59 5.97 7.92 -1.22
N ASP A 60 4.81 8.52 -1.55
CA ASP A 60 4.47 9.92 -1.28
C ASP A 60 3.85 10.12 0.12
N LEU A 61 3.29 9.05 0.70
CA LEU A 61 2.64 9.03 2.02
C LEU A 61 3.61 8.81 3.18
#